data_AF-A0A4Q1TBN5-F1
#
_entry.id   AF-A0A4Q1TBN5-F1
#
_cell.length_a   1.000
_cell.length_b   1.000
_cell.length_c   1.000
_cell.angle_alpha   90.00
_cell.angle_beta   90.00
_cell.angle_gamma   90.00
#
_symmetry.space_group_name_H-M   'P 1'
#
loop_
_entity.id
_entity.type
_entity.pdbx_description
1 polymer ?
#
loop_
_entity_poly.entity_id
_entity_poly.type
_entity_poly.pdbx_seq_one_letter_code
_entity_poly.pdbx_strand_id
1 'polypeptide(L)'
;MNATTSKSIRWIRWTAILSILTGLLYIPYFPWYLLGDETESEIMIWGILAIGGGALAWIGSSLVALESRAIRQISLLTAFIGMFLFILGQVPPLYYWYLFAGVPITEGSAEQVTTGSYTYMLPHIAVVVLAVATMVVIGTELFSTRSSSRLSAKQTMAAIGTILFILSGWFGWDKYQDANWISYTYPQHGAINVPLYDTVTVQWKEEASSMGMSVTYADDPTIRVQGSTSGSKDGMSFTPDMFLPGKEVLVEVTAGRRSHSFSFTTALEADDRIGLYRAVLAHIFRSPQSGQPPEVLAFDTASLKNAKEDEKRTIARGLMAYHGQVVYGSVGAGFTSAEPSFLVPLEEQTEALLLSIEILEEVFDEYHIRVIGTKGPGVLSGMPGQVYELDYTLRFQDGIWQITTITEQDTVRPWG
;
A
#
# COMPACT_ATOMS: atom_id res chain seq x y z
N MET A 1 16.68 -50.17 17.78
CA MET A 1 16.58 -48.73 18.12
C MET A 1 16.26 -48.59 19.61
N ASN A 2 16.95 -47.74 20.37
CA ASN A 2 16.69 -47.62 21.83
C ASN A 2 15.41 -46.80 22.10
N ALA A 3 14.83 -46.94 23.30
CA ALA A 3 13.58 -46.28 23.67
C ALA A 3 13.65 -44.75 23.59
N THR A 4 14.81 -44.16 23.90
CA THR A 4 15.06 -42.71 23.82
C THR A 4 14.96 -42.21 22.38
N THR A 5 15.59 -42.88 21.43
CA THR A 5 15.52 -42.55 19.99
C THR A 5 14.09 -42.68 19.46
N SER A 6 13.33 -43.69 19.89
CA SER A 6 11.91 -43.83 19.53
C SER A 6 11.05 -42.66 20.04
N LYS A 7 11.34 -42.15 21.24
CA LYS A 7 10.66 -40.96 21.78
C LYS A 7 11.03 -39.73 20.97
N SER A 8 12.32 -39.45 20.75
CA SER A 8 12.77 -38.28 19.99
C SER A 8 12.18 -38.24 18.57
N ILE A 9 12.14 -39.36 17.85
CA ILE A 9 11.54 -39.43 16.52
C ILE A 9 10.05 -39.08 16.55
N ARG A 10 9.30 -39.58 17.55
CA ARG A 10 7.89 -39.22 17.71
C ARG A 10 7.71 -37.73 17.94
N TRP A 11 8.55 -37.11 18.75
CA TRP A 11 8.54 -35.65 18.97
C TRP A 11 8.80 -34.87 17.68
N ILE A 12 9.80 -35.26 16.90
CA ILE A 12 10.11 -34.61 15.61
C ILE A 12 8.89 -34.71 14.67
N ARG A 13 8.27 -35.90 14.57
CA ARG A 13 7.10 -36.12 13.71
C ARG A 13 5.89 -35.29 14.10
N TRP A 14 5.57 -35.21 15.38
CA TRP A 14 4.44 -34.39 15.85
C TRP A 14 4.67 -32.92 15.56
N THR A 15 5.86 -32.42 15.84
CA THR A 15 6.23 -31.04 15.53
C THR A 15 6.17 -30.78 14.04
N ALA A 16 6.66 -31.70 13.21
CA ALA A 16 6.61 -31.59 11.76
C ALA A 16 5.17 -31.51 11.21
N ILE A 17 4.26 -32.35 11.73
CA ILE A 17 2.84 -32.32 11.35
C ILE A 17 2.22 -30.98 11.75
N LEU A 18 2.45 -30.53 12.99
CA LEU A 18 1.96 -29.22 13.45
C LEU A 18 2.50 -28.08 12.58
N SER A 19 3.78 -28.11 12.22
CA SER A 19 4.38 -27.12 11.32
C SER A 19 3.69 -27.08 9.95
N ILE A 20 3.38 -28.23 9.37
CA ILE A 20 2.65 -28.31 8.10
C ILE A 20 1.24 -27.74 8.27
N LEU A 21 0.51 -28.19 9.29
CA LEU A 21 -0.85 -27.73 9.55
C LEU A 21 -0.91 -26.21 9.78
N THR A 22 0.02 -25.66 10.56
CA THR A 22 0.14 -24.22 10.77
C THR A 22 0.46 -23.49 9.47
N GLY A 23 1.37 -24.02 8.64
CA GLY A 23 1.71 -23.38 7.37
C GLY A 23 0.57 -23.40 6.36
N LEU A 24 -0.27 -24.45 6.36
CA LEU A 24 -1.46 -24.55 5.51
C LEU A 24 -2.50 -23.45 5.81
N LEU A 25 -2.50 -22.87 7.01
CA LEU A 25 -3.38 -21.75 7.39
C LEU A 25 -3.01 -20.42 6.70
N TYR A 26 -1.84 -20.34 6.09
CA TYR A 26 -1.30 -19.12 5.45
C TYR A 26 -1.22 -19.19 3.94
N ILE A 27 -1.71 -20.27 3.33
CA ILE A 27 -1.72 -20.39 1.87
C ILE A 27 -3.14 -20.13 1.37
N PRO A 28 -3.36 -19.09 0.53
CA PRO A 28 -4.69 -18.67 0.08
C PRO A 28 -5.43 -19.71 -0.75
N TYR A 29 -4.73 -20.73 -1.25
CA TYR A 29 -5.32 -21.83 -2.00
C TYR A 29 -6.08 -22.85 -1.14
N PHE A 30 -6.01 -22.76 0.19
CA PHE A 30 -6.71 -23.68 1.09
C PHE A 30 -7.96 -23.03 1.70
N PRO A 31 -9.03 -23.82 1.91
CA PRO A 31 -10.32 -23.30 2.39
C PRO A 31 -10.29 -22.81 3.85
N TRP A 32 -9.19 -23.01 4.56
CA TRP A 32 -8.97 -22.58 5.95
C TRP A 32 -7.93 -21.44 6.04
N TYR A 33 -7.69 -20.74 4.93
CA TYR A 33 -6.83 -19.57 4.91
C TYR A 33 -7.34 -18.51 5.90
N LEU A 34 -6.49 -18.12 6.86
CA LEU A 34 -6.92 -17.32 8.01
C LEU A 34 -7.24 -15.86 7.68
N LEU A 35 -6.78 -15.35 6.53
CA LEU A 35 -6.91 -13.92 6.19
C LEU A 35 -8.03 -13.64 5.18
N GLY A 36 -8.86 -14.63 4.87
CA GLY A 36 -10.01 -14.44 3.99
C GLY A 36 -9.58 -14.03 2.57
N ASP A 37 -10.04 -12.87 2.12
CA ASP A 37 -9.77 -12.36 0.77
C ASP A 37 -8.45 -11.57 0.66
N GLU A 38 -7.76 -11.33 1.78
CA GLU A 38 -6.49 -10.61 1.80
C GLU A 38 -5.35 -11.51 1.35
N THR A 39 -4.74 -11.22 0.21
CA THR A 39 -3.61 -11.98 -0.30
C THR A 39 -2.32 -11.18 -0.17
N GLU A 40 -1.54 -11.48 0.88
CA GLU A 40 -0.20 -10.93 1.06
C GLU A 40 0.86 -11.99 0.72
N SER A 41 1.69 -11.71 -0.29
CA SER A 41 2.76 -12.61 -0.77
C SER A 41 3.72 -13.03 0.36
N GLU A 42 3.88 -12.15 1.34
CA GLU A 42 4.79 -12.28 2.48
C GLU A 42 4.30 -13.32 3.48
N ILE A 43 3.00 -13.29 3.75
CA ILE A 43 2.33 -14.25 4.62
C ILE A 43 2.34 -15.64 3.96
N MET A 44 2.13 -15.70 2.65
CA MET A 44 2.27 -16.94 1.89
C MET A 44 3.69 -17.52 2.02
N ILE A 45 4.75 -16.70 1.99
CA ILE A 45 6.14 -17.17 2.20
C ILE A 45 6.30 -17.80 3.59
N TRP A 46 5.70 -17.24 4.64
CA TRP A 46 5.73 -17.83 5.97
C TRP A 46 5.06 -19.21 6.00
N GLY A 47 3.92 -19.35 5.32
CA GLY A 47 3.24 -20.62 5.12
C GLY A 47 4.09 -21.65 4.39
N ILE A 48 4.73 -21.25 3.29
CA ILE A 48 5.61 -22.10 2.48
C ILE A 48 6.83 -22.56 3.30
N LEU A 49 7.47 -21.66 4.05
CA LEU A 49 8.59 -22.02 4.93
C LEU A 49 8.16 -23.00 6.03
N ALA A 50 6.96 -22.82 6.59
CA ALA A 50 6.43 -23.70 7.61
C ALA A 50 6.11 -25.11 7.08
N ILE A 51 5.47 -25.20 5.91
CA ILE A 51 5.17 -26.48 5.24
C ILE A 51 6.46 -27.16 4.79
N GLY A 52 7.35 -26.44 4.11
CA GLY A 52 8.63 -26.97 3.64
C GLY A 52 9.50 -27.44 4.80
N GLY A 53 9.59 -26.64 5.87
CA GLY A 53 10.29 -26.99 7.09
C GLY A 53 9.72 -28.24 7.77
N GLY A 54 8.40 -28.31 7.93
CA GLY A 54 7.71 -29.48 8.46
C GLY A 54 7.89 -30.73 7.59
N ALA A 55 7.80 -30.61 6.27
CA ALA A 55 8.03 -31.72 5.34
C ALA A 55 9.45 -32.27 5.45
N LEU A 56 10.47 -31.40 5.47
CA LEU A 56 11.87 -31.82 5.66
C LEU A 56 12.08 -32.52 7.01
N ALA A 57 11.46 -32.02 8.08
CA ALA A 57 11.52 -32.67 9.38
C ALA A 57 10.82 -34.02 9.42
N TRP A 58 9.67 -34.14 8.77
CA TRP A 58 8.95 -35.41 8.66
C TRP A 58 9.77 -36.44 7.87
N ILE A 59 10.28 -36.07 6.69
CA ILE A 59 11.14 -36.92 5.85
C ILE A 59 12.39 -37.34 6.62
N GLY A 60 13.10 -36.38 7.22
CA GLY A 60 14.27 -36.65 8.04
C GLY A 60 13.97 -37.66 9.15
N SER A 61 12.92 -37.43 9.94
CA SER A 61 12.53 -38.35 11.02
C SER A 61 12.13 -39.75 10.55
N SER A 62 11.57 -39.87 9.34
CA SER A 62 11.17 -41.14 8.74
C SER A 62 12.38 -41.97 8.30
N LEU A 63 13.40 -41.30 7.78
CA LEU A 63 14.64 -41.91 7.31
C LEU A 63 15.63 -42.25 8.45
N VAL A 64 15.43 -41.72 9.66
CA VAL A 64 16.26 -42.09 10.85
C VAL A 64 16.16 -43.58 11.18
N ALA A 65 15.07 -44.26 10.79
CA ALA A 65 14.88 -45.68 11.04
C ALA A 65 15.83 -46.60 10.25
N LEU A 66 16.54 -46.06 9.25
CA LEU A 66 17.49 -46.81 8.43
C LEU A 66 18.81 -47.06 9.20
N GLU A 67 19.41 -48.23 9.03
CA GLU A 67 20.49 -48.71 9.91
C GLU A 67 21.87 -48.03 9.68
N SER A 68 22.08 -47.35 8.55
CA SER A 68 23.35 -46.69 8.26
C SER A 68 23.56 -45.44 9.12
N ARG A 69 24.72 -45.35 9.77
CA ARG A 69 25.15 -44.17 10.55
C ARG A 69 25.12 -42.89 9.71
N ALA A 70 25.62 -42.95 8.47
CA ALA A 70 25.67 -41.79 7.59
C ALA A 70 24.26 -41.31 7.22
N ILE A 71 23.36 -42.24 6.89
CA ILE A 71 21.96 -41.93 6.60
C ILE A 71 21.30 -41.30 7.82
N ARG A 72 21.50 -41.86 9.01
CA ARG A 72 20.95 -41.30 10.25
C ARG A 72 21.43 -39.87 10.52
N GLN A 73 22.72 -39.58 10.29
CA GLN A 73 23.27 -38.23 10.43
C GLN A 73 22.63 -37.24 9.46
N ILE A 74 22.55 -37.61 8.18
CA ILE A 74 21.93 -36.77 7.14
C ILE A 74 20.46 -36.54 7.47
N SER A 75 19.72 -37.59 7.83
CA SER A 75 18.31 -37.54 8.20
C SER A 75 18.04 -36.61 9.39
N LEU A 76 18.87 -36.69 10.44
CA LEU A 76 18.78 -35.79 11.59
C LEU A 76 19.14 -34.34 11.22
N LEU A 77 20.17 -34.14 10.38
CA LEU A 77 20.54 -32.80 9.90
C LEU A 77 19.43 -32.18 9.03
N THR A 78 18.83 -32.97 8.14
CA THR A 78 17.67 -32.54 7.34
C THR A 78 16.50 -32.14 8.23
N ALA A 79 16.24 -32.90 9.30
CA ALA A 79 15.21 -32.53 10.26
C ALA A 79 15.55 -31.27 11.06
N PHE A 80 16.82 -31.07 11.39
CA PHE A 80 17.30 -29.85 12.04
C PHE A 80 17.08 -28.62 11.13
N ILE A 81 17.45 -28.72 9.85
CA ILE A 81 17.24 -27.66 8.85
C ILE A 81 15.74 -27.41 8.65
N GLY A 82 14.91 -28.46 8.61
CA GLY A 82 13.46 -28.33 8.50
C GLY A 82 12.86 -27.53 9.67
N MET A 83 13.25 -27.86 10.90
CA MET A 83 12.81 -27.11 12.09
C MET A 83 13.32 -25.67 12.09
N PHE A 84 14.54 -25.43 11.60
CA PHE A 84 15.09 -24.08 11.44
C PHE A 84 14.29 -23.23 10.45
N LEU A 85 13.96 -23.79 9.27
CA LEU A 85 13.12 -23.12 8.26
C LEU A 85 11.71 -22.82 8.81
N PHE A 86 11.14 -23.76 9.58
CA PHE A 86 9.88 -23.52 10.26
C PHE A 86 9.98 -22.33 11.21
N ILE A 87 10.99 -22.28 12.09
CA ILE A 87 11.20 -21.14 12.99
C ILE A 87 11.35 -19.84 12.20
N LEU A 88 12.12 -19.84 11.09
CA LEU A 88 12.24 -18.66 10.23
C LEU A 88 10.90 -18.19 9.66
N GLY A 89 9.99 -19.11 9.32
CA GLY A 89 8.64 -18.76 8.88
C GLY A 89 7.74 -18.23 10.01
N GLN A 90 8.01 -18.55 11.27
CA GLN A 90 7.14 -18.20 12.40
C GLN A 90 7.62 -16.96 13.18
N VAL A 91 8.91 -16.64 13.15
CA VAL A 91 9.46 -15.48 13.86
C VAL A 91 8.88 -14.14 13.35
N PRO A 92 8.77 -13.88 12.03
CA PRO A 92 8.17 -12.64 11.55
C PRO A 92 6.72 -12.41 12.01
N PRO A 93 5.76 -13.36 11.87
CA PRO A 93 4.40 -13.13 12.38
C PRO A 93 4.35 -12.89 13.89
N LEU A 94 5.20 -13.57 14.68
CA LEU A 94 5.32 -13.28 16.12
C LEU A 94 5.82 -11.87 16.40
N TYR A 95 6.82 -11.40 15.64
CA TYR A 95 7.35 -10.04 15.76
C TYR A 95 6.29 -9.00 15.37
N TYR A 96 5.57 -9.22 14.26
CA TYR A 96 4.52 -8.31 13.82
C TYR A 96 3.33 -8.26 14.78
N TRP A 97 2.85 -9.40 15.27
CA TRP A 97 1.81 -9.39 16.30
C TRP A 97 2.25 -8.74 17.60
N TYR A 98 3.52 -8.82 17.97
CA TYR A 98 4.04 -8.11 19.13
C TYR A 98 4.08 -6.59 18.90
N LEU A 99 4.57 -6.12 17.74
CA LEU A 99 4.61 -4.70 17.41
C LEU A 99 3.22 -4.08 17.30
N PHE A 100 2.26 -4.82 16.77
CA PHE A 100 0.88 -4.37 16.59
C PHE A 100 -0.06 -4.85 17.70
N ALA A 101 0.46 -5.43 18.79
CA ALA A 101 -0.34 -5.87 19.93
C ALA A 101 -1.07 -4.67 20.56
N GLY A 102 -2.40 -4.73 20.63
CA GLY A 102 -3.21 -3.63 21.17
C GLY A 102 -3.65 -2.58 20.15
N VAL A 103 -3.22 -2.69 18.89
CA VAL A 103 -3.84 -1.98 17.76
C VAL A 103 -4.94 -2.90 17.21
N PRO A 104 -6.20 -2.43 17.05
CA PRO A 104 -7.19 -3.19 16.32
C PRO A 104 -6.67 -3.36 14.90
N ILE A 105 -6.13 -4.55 14.59
CA ILE A 105 -6.08 -5.00 13.20
C ILE A 105 -7.55 -5.12 12.83
N THR A 106 -8.01 -4.18 12.01
CA THR A 106 -9.35 -3.60 11.94
C THR A 106 -10.49 -4.56 11.55
N GLU A 107 -10.26 -5.88 11.56
CA GLU A 107 -11.16 -6.86 10.94
C GLU A 107 -11.43 -8.10 11.83
N GLY A 108 -10.82 -8.20 13.01
CA GLY A 108 -11.11 -9.28 13.95
C GLY A 108 -12.36 -9.01 14.79
N SER A 109 -13.33 -9.92 14.77
CA SER A 109 -14.57 -9.92 15.57
C SER A 109 -14.39 -9.97 17.11
N ALA A 110 -13.16 -9.87 17.60
CA ALA A 110 -12.89 -9.78 19.02
C ALA A 110 -13.19 -8.35 19.48
N GLU A 111 -14.32 -8.16 20.17
CA GLU A 111 -14.72 -6.92 20.87
C GLU A 111 -13.62 -6.36 21.80
N GLN A 112 -12.57 -7.14 22.08
CA GLN A 112 -11.36 -6.74 22.78
C GLN A 112 -10.12 -7.04 21.92
N VAL A 113 -9.49 -5.98 21.40
CA VAL A 113 -8.25 -5.98 20.60
C VAL A 113 -7.13 -6.83 21.23
N THR A 114 -7.00 -6.75 22.55
CA THR A 114 -6.02 -7.52 23.33
C THR A 114 -6.29 -9.02 23.22
N THR A 115 -7.53 -9.45 23.48
CA THR A 115 -7.92 -10.87 23.43
C THR A 115 -7.78 -11.45 22.01
N GLY A 116 -8.10 -10.67 20.97
CA GLY A 116 -7.86 -11.06 19.58
C GLY A 116 -6.39 -11.34 19.30
N SER A 117 -5.50 -10.37 19.58
CA SER A 117 -4.07 -10.50 19.31
C SER A 117 -3.39 -11.69 20.01
N TYR A 118 -3.69 -11.95 21.29
CA TYR A 118 -3.07 -13.07 22.02
C TYR A 118 -3.59 -14.44 21.58
N THR A 119 -4.88 -14.55 21.21
CA THR A 119 -5.49 -15.81 20.77
C THR A 119 -4.80 -16.36 19.52
N TYR A 120 -4.43 -15.48 18.59
CA TYR A 120 -3.69 -15.88 17.39
C TYR A 120 -2.18 -16.01 17.65
N MET A 121 -1.58 -15.22 18.54
CA MET A 121 -0.15 -15.30 18.83
C MET A 121 0.27 -16.56 19.63
N LEU A 122 -0.53 -16.98 20.60
CA LEU A 122 -0.17 -18.10 21.51
C LEU A 122 0.10 -19.43 20.81
N PRO A 123 -0.72 -19.88 19.82
CA PRO A 123 -0.40 -21.07 19.02
C PRO A 123 0.98 -21.00 18.37
N HIS A 124 1.39 -19.83 17.88
CA HIS A 124 2.67 -19.62 17.21
C HIS A 124 3.84 -19.71 18.19
N ILE A 125 3.69 -19.10 19.37
CA ILE A 125 4.67 -19.23 20.45
C ILE A 125 4.82 -20.70 20.83
N ALA A 126 3.71 -21.42 21.02
CA ALA A 126 3.73 -22.82 21.41
C ALA A 126 4.45 -23.71 20.38
N VAL A 127 4.16 -23.56 19.08
CA VAL A 127 4.83 -24.35 18.04
C VAL A 127 6.29 -23.95 17.84
N VAL A 128 6.66 -22.67 18.02
CA VAL A 128 8.07 -22.23 17.99
C VAL A 128 8.85 -22.82 19.16
N VAL A 129 8.30 -22.78 20.38
CA VAL A 129 8.92 -23.41 21.56
C VAL A 129 9.11 -24.91 21.33
N LEU A 130 8.10 -25.58 20.76
CA LEU A 130 8.17 -27.00 20.43
C LEU A 130 9.25 -27.30 19.35
N ALA A 131 9.36 -26.45 18.33
CA ALA A 131 10.39 -26.56 17.31
C ALA A 131 11.80 -26.34 17.87
N VAL A 132 11.99 -25.35 18.74
CA VAL A 132 13.26 -25.09 19.44
C VAL A 132 13.64 -26.30 20.32
N ALA A 133 12.70 -26.81 21.13
CA ALA A 133 12.93 -28.00 21.94
C ALA A 133 13.32 -29.21 21.08
N THR A 134 12.65 -29.39 19.94
CA THR A 134 12.95 -30.44 18.96
C THR A 134 14.35 -30.26 18.35
N MET A 135 14.74 -29.03 17.99
CA MET A 135 16.10 -28.73 17.52
C MET A 135 17.15 -29.02 18.57
N VAL A 136 16.90 -28.73 19.85
CA VAL A 136 17.80 -29.08 20.95
C VAL A 136 17.95 -30.60 21.05
N VAL A 137 16.85 -31.37 20.97
CA VAL A 137 16.90 -32.84 20.97
C VAL A 137 17.73 -33.35 19.79
N ILE A 138 17.49 -32.86 18.57
CA ILE A 138 18.26 -33.24 17.39
C ILE A 138 19.74 -32.83 17.55
N GLY A 139 20.00 -31.62 18.05
CA GLY A 139 21.34 -31.07 18.25
C GLY A 139 22.14 -31.88 19.28
N THR A 140 21.52 -32.33 20.37
CA THR A 140 22.20 -33.22 21.33
C THR A 140 22.61 -34.55 20.69
N GLU A 141 21.82 -35.09 19.76
CA GLU A 141 22.19 -36.29 19.00
C GLU A 141 23.29 -36.02 17.95
N LEU A 142 23.29 -34.86 17.31
CA LEU A 142 24.28 -34.51 16.27
C LEU A 142 25.61 -34.01 16.84
N PHE A 143 25.64 -33.38 18.01
CA PHE A 143 26.82 -32.68 18.52
C PHE A 143 27.39 -33.25 19.81
N SER A 144 26.64 -34.06 20.57
CA SER A 144 27.14 -34.65 21.81
C SER A 144 28.28 -35.64 21.56
N THR A 145 29.30 -35.59 22.43
CA THR A 145 30.42 -36.53 22.42
C THR A 145 29.99 -37.98 22.66
N ARG A 146 28.81 -38.19 23.26
CA ARG A 146 28.26 -39.50 23.63
C ARG A 146 27.32 -40.10 22.59
N SER A 147 26.90 -39.35 21.56
CA SER A 147 25.98 -39.89 20.56
C SER A 147 26.70 -40.67 19.47
N SER A 148 26.12 -41.81 19.07
CA SER A 148 26.56 -42.57 17.89
C SER A 148 26.33 -41.81 16.57
N SER A 149 25.48 -40.77 16.60
CA SER A 149 25.16 -39.93 15.43
C SER A 149 26.00 -38.65 15.39
N ARG A 150 27.01 -38.50 16.25
CA ARG A 150 27.84 -37.29 16.31
C ARG A 150 28.48 -36.95 14.96
N LEU A 151 28.30 -35.71 14.52
CA LEU A 151 28.96 -35.13 13.35
C LEU A 151 30.46 -34.89 13.62
N SER A 152 31.28 -35.14 12.61
CA SER A 152 32.69 -34.72 12.60
C SER A 152 32.79 -33.19 12.51
N ALA A 153 33.94 -32.62 12.88
CA ALA A 153 34.17 -31.16 12.78
C ALA A 153 33.91 -30.62 11.36
N LYS A 154 34.33 -31.36 10.32
CA LYS A 154 34.07 -31.00 8.91
C LYS A 154 32.57 -30.97 8.59
N GLN A 155 31.82 -31.98 9.06
CA GLN A 155 30.36 -32.04 8.86
C GLN A 155 29.63 -30.94 9.65
N THR A 156 30.08 -30.63 10.87
CA THR A 156 29.54 -29.50 11.64
C THR A 156 29.77 -28.17 10.94
N MET A 157 30.98 -27.92 10.44
CA MET A 157 31.27 -26.71 9.66
C MET A 157 30.42 -26.62 8.39
N ALA A 158 30.21 -27.75 7.70
CA ALA A 158 29.32 -27.80 6.54
C ALA A 158 27.87 -27.46 6.92
N ALA A 159 27.35 -28.03 8.02
CA ALA A 159 26.00 -27.73 8.52
C ALA A 159 25.83 -26.25 8.88
N ILE A 160 26.82 -25.65 9.55
CA ILE A 160 26.84 -24.21 9.85
C ILE A 160 26.84 -23.41 8.55
N GLY A 161 27.70 -23.77 7.59
CA GLY A 161 27.73 -23.14 6.27
C GLY A 161 26.39 -23.20 5.53
N THR A 162 25.68 -24.33 5.60
CA THR A 162 24.33 -24.47 5.02
C THR A 162 23.31 -23.56 5.69
N ILE A 163 23.32 -23.46 7.02
CA ILE A 163 22.41 -22.55 7.75
C ILE A 163 22.70 -21.09 7.37
N LEU A 164 23.97 -20.69 7.35
CA LEU A 164 24.37 -19.34 6.94
C LEU A 164 24.01 -19.04 5.48
N PHE A 165 24.13 -20.01 4.58
CA PHE A 165 23.71 -19.88 3.19
C PHE A 165 22.19 -19.66 3.09
N ILE A 166 21.38 -20.43 3.83
CA ILE A 166 19.91 -20.25 3.88
C ILE A 166 19.56 -18.85 4.40
N LEU A 167 20.18 -18.42 5.50
CA LEU A 167 19.97 -17.08 6.07
C LEU A 167 20.35 -15.96 5.09
N SER A 168 21.49 -16.11 4.42
CA SER A 168 21.97 -15.13 3.43
C SER A 168 21.06 -15.09 2.21
N GLY A 169 20.58 -16.25 1.75
CA GLY A 169 19.63 -16.34 0.64
C GLY A 169 18.27 -15.72 0.98
N TRP A 170 17.76 -15.97 2.20
CA TRP A 170 16.52 -15.37 2.68
C TRP A 170 16.65 -13.84 2.81
N PHE A 171 17.72 -13.35 3.45
CA PHE A 171 17.98 -11.91 3.55
C PHE A 171 18.20 -11.25 2.19
N GLY A 172 18.94 -11.92 1.29
CA GLY A 172 19.17 -11.44 -0.08
C GLY A 172 17.88 -11.37 -0.89
N TRP A 173 16.99 -12.36 -0.74
CA TRP A 173 15.66 -12.35 -1.37
C TRP A 173 14.79 -11.22 -0.82
N ASP A 174 14.80 -11.02 0.50
CA ASP A 174 14.08 -9.93 1.15
C ASP A 174 14.52 -8.56 0.64
N LYS A 175 15.83 -8.32 0.59
CA LYS A 175 16.41 -7.09 0.04
C LYS A 175 16.17 -6.91 -1.46
N TYR A 176 16.15 -8.01 -2.21
CA TYR A 176 15.78 -7.96 -3.62
C TYR A 176 14.32 -7.50 -3.79
N GLN A 177 13.38 -8.05 -3.01
CA GLN A 177 11.98 -7.65 -3.06
C GLN A 177 11.78 -6.19 -2.64
N ASP A 178 12.40 -5.76 -1.54
CA ASP A 178 12.40 -4.38 -1.05
C ASP A 178 12.91 -3.37 -2.10
N ALA A 179 13.87 -3.77 -2.93
CA ALA A 179 14.39 -2.92 -4.01
C ALA A 179 13.55 -2.97 -5.30
N ASN A 180 12.70 -3.97 -5.50
CA ASN A 180 12.06 -4.25 -6.80
C ASN A 180 10.53 -4.34 -6.76
N TRP A 181 9.89 -4.02 -5.63
CA TRP A 181 8.43 -4.11 -5.51
C TRP A 181 7.69 -3.00 -6.26
N ILE A 182 8.31 -1.83 -6.47
CA ILE A 182 7.77 -0.75 -7.29
C ILE A 182 7.84 -1.12 -8.77
N SER A 183 6.71 -0.98 -9.47
CA SER A 183 6.61 -1.20 -10.92
C SER A 183 6.75 0.11 -11.69
N TYR A 184 6.20 1.21 -11.15
CA TYR A 184 6.16 2.50 -11.81
C TYR A 184 6.07 3.64 -10.79
N THR A 185 6.78 4.73 -11.07
CA THR A 185 6.59 6.02 -10.38
C THR A 185 6.42 7.13 -11.40
N TYR A 186 5.54 8.06 -11.07
CA TYR A 186 5.38 9.32 -11.74
C TYR A 186 5.23 10.43 -10.69
N PRO A 187 5.97 11.53 -10.80
CA PRO A 187 7.17 11.68 -11.63
C PRO A 187 8.22 10.60 -11.34
N GLN A 188 9.13 10.35 -12.28
CA GLN A 188 10.26 9.44 -12.03
C GLN A 188 11.24 10.06 -11.04
N HIS A 189 11.99 9.22 -10.32
CA HIS A 189 13.07 9.70 -9.45
C HIS A 189 14.05 10.59 -10.24
N GLY A 190 14.31 11.80 -9.73
CA GLY A 190 15.17 12.78 -10.37
C GLY A 190 14.54 13.55 -11.54
N ALA A 191 13.23 13.42 -11.78
CA ALA A 191 12.53 14.24 -12.76
C ALA A 191 12.65 15.73 -12.41
N ILE A 192 12.75 16.57 -13.44
CA ILE A 192 12.86 18.04 -13.31
C ILE A 192 11.72 18.71 -14.08
N ASN A 193 11.39 19.96 -13.70
CA ASN A 193 10.29 20.73 -14.29
C ASN A 193 8.94 20.03 -14.19
N VAL A 194 8.67 19.35 -13.08
CA VAL A 194 7.37 18.71 -12.84
C VAL A 194 6.30 19.79 -12.65
N PRO A 195 5.16 19.74 -13.38
CA PRO A 195 4.11 20.75 -13.25
C PRO A 195 3.59 20.87 -11.81
N LEU A 196 3.27 22.11 -11.38
CA LEU A 196 2.92 22.39 -9.98
C LEU A 196 1.63 21.71 -9.49
N TYR A 197 0.78 21.26 -10.41
CA TYR A 197 -0.51 20.64 -10.10
C TYR A 197 -0.58 19.17 -10.48
N ASP A 198 0.56 18.58 -10.82
CA ASP A 198 0.61 17.22 -11.33
C ASP A 198 0.41 16.18 -10.22
N THR A 199 -0.20 15.06 -10.57
CA THR A 199 -0.50 13.99 -9.62
C THR A 199 0.69 13.05 -9.50
N VAL A 200 1.18 12.85 -8.28
CA VAL A 200 2.15 11.79 -7.99
C VAL A 200 1.43 10.45 -8.07
N THR A 201 1.99 9.48 -8.78
CA THR A 201 1.47 8.12 -8.91
C THR A 201 2.57 7.12 -8.63
N VAL A 202 2.26 6.11 -7.83
CA VAL A 202 3.18 5.01 -7.50
C VAL A 202 2.41 3.72 -7.68
N GLN A 203 2.92 2.84 -8.53
CA GLN A 203 2.37 1.51 -8.72
C GLN A 203 3.41 0.47 -8.30
N TRP A 204 2.93 -0.67 -7.83
CA TRP A 204 3.77 -1.77 -7.39
C TRP A 204 3.35 -3.08 -8.05
N LYS A 205 4.16 -4.13 -7.87
CA LYS A 205 4.01 -5.43 -8.55
C LYS A 205 3.13 -6.42 -7.80
N GLU A 206 2.96 -6.25 -6.50
CA GLU A 206 2.27 -7.21 -5.62
C GLU A 206 1.16 -6.50 -4.87
N GLU A 207 -0.02 -7.13 -4.75
CA GLU A 207 -1.15 -6.54 -4.04
C GLU A 207 -0.76 -6.18 -2.59
N ALA A 208 -1.20 -5.02 -2.12
CA ALA A 208 -1.00 -4.56 -0.75
C ALA A 208 -2.30 -4.05 -0.13
N SER A 209 -2.55 -4.46 1.10
CA SER A 209 -3.74 -4.15 1.91
C SER A 209 -3.56 -2.86 2.73
N SER A 210 -2.36 -2.68 3.33
CA SER A 210 -1.98 -1.49 4.07
C SER A 210 -1.06 -0.62 3.24
N MET A 211 -1.41 0.66 3.11
CA MET A 211 -0.69 1.59 2.25
C MET A 211 -0.67 3.01 2.84
N GLY A 212 0.39 3.75 2.55
CA GLY A 212 0.60 5.11 3.01
C GLY A 212 1.50 5.88 2.06
N MET A 213 1.24 7.16 1.87
CA MET A 213 2.06 8.07 1.08
C MET A 213 2.25 9.36 1.86
N SER A 214 3.50 9.82 1.93
CA SER A 214 3.91 11.09 2.51
C SER A 214 4.62 11.90 1.44
N VAL A 215 4.22 13.17 1.28
CA VAL A 215 4.82 14.09 0.30
C VAL A 215 5.26 15.35 1.04
N THR A 216 6.57 15.60 1.03
CA THR A 216 7.23 16.70 1.75
C THR A 216 8.21 17.42 0.83
N TYR A 217 8.66 18.60 1.23
CA TYR A 217 9.76 19.27 0.53
C TYR A 217 11.11 18.80 1.09
N ALA A 218 12.09 18.54 0.22
CA ALA A 218 13.39 18.00 0.62
C ALA A 218 14.24 19.01 1.39
N ASP A 219 14.10 20.30 1.07
CA ASP A 219 14.78 21.40 1.75
C ASP A 219 14.15 21.76 3.10
N ASP A 220 12.86 21.50 3.28
CA ASP A 220 12.16 21.61 4.56
C ASP A 220 11.15 20.48 4.78
N PRO A 221 11.59 19.34 5.35
CA PRO A 221 10.73 18.19 5.61
C PRO A 221 9.61 18.46 6.62
N THR A 222 9.65 19.59 7.34
CA THR A 222 8.59 19.96 8.29
C THR A 222 7.35 20.51 7.58
N ILE A 223 7.50 20.99 6.35
CA ILE A 223 6.40 21.47 5.52
C ILE A 223 5.85 20.31 4.69
N ARG A 224 4.64 19.86 5.05
CA ARG A 224 3.90 18.87 4.25
C ARG A 224 3.25 19.52 3.05
N VAL A 225 3.29 18.84 1.91
CA VAL A 225 2.49 19.25 0.74
C VAL A 225 1.02 18.96 1.04
N GLN A 226 0.16 19.96 0.88
CA GLN A 226 -1.29 19.79 1.03
C GLN A 226 -1.86 19.14 -0.24
N GLY A 227 -2.81 18.24 -0.07
CA GLY A 227 -3.43 17.52 -1.17
C GLY A 227 -4.23 16.31 -0.69
N SER A 228 -4.67 15.49 -1.64
CA SER A 228 -5.46 14.29 -1.40
C SER A 228 -4.71 13.04 -1.86
N THR A 229 -4.85 11.96 -1.09
CA THR A 229 -4.27 10.66 -1.39
C THR A 229 -5.39 9.67 -1.74
N SER A 230 -5.21 8.93 -2.83
CA SER A 230 -6.04 7.78 -3.17
C SER A 230 -5.17 6.53 -3.33
N GLY A 231 -5.74 5.36 -3.08
CA GLY A 231 -5.01 4.10 -3.12
C GLY A 231 -5.88 2.95 -3.63
N SER A 232 -5.22 1.96 -4.22
CA SER A 232 -5.78 0.68 -4.65
C SER A 232 -4.80 -0.44 -4.28
N LYS A 233 -5.21 -1.69 -4.51
CA LYS A 233 -4.32 -2.84 -4.28
C LYS A 233 -3.04 -2.81 -5.13
N ASP A 234 -3.01 -2.03 -6.22
CA ASP A 234 -1.91 -1.98 -7.19
C ASP A 234 -1.07 -0.69 -7.11
N GLY A 235 -1.49 0.29 -6.31
CA GLY A 235 -0.79 1.56 -6.23
C GLY A 235 -1.46 2.65 -5.40
N MET A 236 -0.80 3.80 -5.34
CA MET A 236 -1.29 5.03 -4.74
C MET A 236 -1.08 6.22 -5.65
N SER A 237 -1.89 7.24 -5.46
CA SER A 237 -1.68 8.54 -6.07
C SER A 237 -1.91 9.65 -5.06
N PHE A 238 -1.18 10.75 -5.23
CA PHE A 238 -1.34 11.97 -4.46
C PHE A 238 -1.51 13.15 -5.39
N THR A 239 -2.65 13.84 -5.28
CA THR A 239 -2.93 15.05 -6.02
C THR A 239 -2.71 16.24 -5.10
N PRO A 240 -1.68 17.07 -5.34
CA PRO A 240 -1.44 18.26 -4.53
C PRO A 240 -2.49 19.34 -4.80
N ASP A 241 -2.69 20.21 -3.83
CA ASP A 241 -3.35 21.50 -4.06
C ASP A 241 -2.51 22.34 -5.04
N MET A 242 -1.21 22.44 -4.73
CA MET A 242 -0.16 23.02 -5.55
C MET A 242 1.20 22.70 -4.91
N PHE A 243 2.19 22.30 -5.72
CA PHE A 243 3.58 22.29 -5.28
C PHE A 243 4.17 23.69 -5.25
N LEU A 244 5.08 23.96 -4.31
CA LEU A 244 5.88 25.17 -4.32
C LEU A 244 6.78 25.21 -5.58
N PRO A 245 6.90 26.35 -6.27
CA PRO A 245 7.72 26.44 -7.47
C PRO A 245 9.21 26.25 -7.21
N GLY A 246 9.88 25.53 -8.10
CA GLY A 246 11.33 25.29 -8.07
C GLY A 246 11.84 24.49 -6.87
N LYS A 247 10.97 23.74 -6.19
CA LYS A 247 11.31 22.95 -5.00
C LYS A 247 11.56 21.49 -5.36
N GLU A 248 12.48 20.88 -4.60
CA GLU A 248 12.60 19.43 -4.60
C GLU A 248 11.56 18.83 -3.65
N VAL A 249 10.77 17.91 -4.17
CA VAL A 249 9.73 17.19 -3.44
C VAL A 249 10.23 15.77 -3.17
N LEU A 250 10.14 15.34 -1.92
CA LEU A 250 10.40 13.97 -1.48
C LEU A 250 9.05 13.24 -1.29
N VAL A 251 8.92 12.09 -1.95
CA VAL A 251 7.78 11.19 -1.82
C VAL A 251 8.25 9.93 -1.12
N GLU A 252 7.61 9.60 0.00
CA GLU A 252 7.79 8.33 0.70
C GLU A 252 6.49 7.54 0.62
N VAL A 253 6.56 6.33 0.10
CA VAL A 253 5.43 5.39 0.01
C VAL A 253 5.73 4.17 0.84
N THR A 254 4.75 3.73 1.60
CA THR A 254 4.76 2.51 2.38
C THR A 254 3.65 1.59 1.92
N ALA A 255 3.95 0.31 1.71
CA ALA A 255 2.96 -0.73 1.47
C ALA A 255 3.34 -1.99 2.25
N GLY A 256 2.51 -2.39 3.21
CA GLY A 256 2.90 -3.40 4.19
C GLY A 256 4.17 -3.01 4.94
N ARG A 257 5.20 -3.87 4.89
CA ARG A 257 6.52 -3.61 5.50
C ARG A 257 7.52 -2.93 4.58
N ARG A 258 7.15 -2.70 3.31
CA ARG A 258 8.05 -2.16 2.30
C ARG A 258 7.90 -0.65 2.26
N SER A 259 9.03 0.02 2.07
CA SER A 259 9.08 1.47 1.91
C SER A 259 9.85 1.80 0.64
N HIS A 260 9.39 2.79 -0.11
CA HIS A 260 10.09 3.34 -1.25
C HIS A 260 10.08 4.86 -1.16
N SER A 261 11.23 5.46 -1.41
CA SER A 261 11.38 6.91 -1.44
C SER A 261 11.94 7.35 -2.79
N PHE A 262 11.38 8.40 -3.38
CA PHE A 262 11.94 9.07 -4.55
C PHE A 262 11.71 10.57 -4.44
N SER A 263 12.43 11.34 -5.25
CA SER A 263 12.32 12.80 -5.28
C SER A 263 12.23 13.29 -6.71
N PHE A 264 11.69 14.50 -6.89
CA PHE A 264 11.64 15.22 -8.16
C PHE A 264 11.67 16.73 -7.90
N THR A 265 11.99 17.52 -8.93
CA THR A 265 12.02 18.99 -8.86
C THR A 265 10.85 19.59 -9.64
N THR A 266 10.10 20.48 -8.98
CA THR A 266 8.94 21.15 -9.55
C THR A 266 9.36 22.24 -10.55
N ALA A 267 8.45 22.59 -11.46
CA ALA A 267 8.62 23.70 -12.39
C ALA A 267 8.79 25.02 -11.63
N LEU A 268 9.42 26.01 -12.27
CA LEU A 268 9.59 27.34 -11.67
C LEU A 268 8.29 28.16 -11.68
N GLU A 269 7.34 27.80 -12.53
CA GLU A 269 6.16 28.60 -12.86
C GLU A 269 4.97 27.69 -13.21
N ALA A 270 3.75 28.13 -12.88
CA ALA A 270 2.50 27.50 -13.33
C ALA A 270 1.92 28.20 -14.58
N ASP A 271 2.77 28.44 -15.59
CA ASP A 271 2.39 29.17 -16.81
C ASP A 271 1.71 28.25 -17.84
N ASP A 272 0.60 27.63 -17.43
CA ASP A 272 -0.29 26.95 -18.34
C ASP A 272 -1.77 27.17 -17.97
N ARG A 273 -2.66 26.91 -18.95
CA ARG A 273 -4.11 27.00 -18.74
C ARG A 273 -4.57 26.07 -17.62
N ILE A 274 -3.91 24.93 -17.44
CA ILE A 274 -4.23 23.98 -16.35
C ILE A 274 -4.02 24.67 -15.00
N GLY A 275 -2.89 25.35 -14.81
CA GLY A 275 -2.59 26.11 -13.61
C GLY A 275 -3.61 27.20 -13.33
N LEU A 276 -4.06 27.90 -14.37
CA LEU A 276 -5.16 28.88 -14.26
C LEU A 276 -6.45 28.23 -13.75
N TYR A 277 -6.91 27.13 -14.35
CA TYR A 277 -8.12 26.44 -13.89
C TYR A 277 -7.97 25.85 -12.47
N ARG A 278 -6.81 25.26 -12.16
CA ARG A 278 -6.53 24.67 -10.85
C ARG A 278 -6.46 25.74 -9.75
N ALA A 279 -5.93 26.92 -10.05
CA ALA A 279 -5.93 28.04 -9.12
C ALA A 279 -7.38 28.47 -8.79
N VAL A 280 -8.26 28.57 -9.80
CA VAL A 280 -9.69 28.85 -9.59
C VAL A 280 -10.34 27.81 -8.69
N LEU A 281 -10.12 26.52 -8.97
CA LEU A 281 -10.64 25.43 -8.15
C LEU A 281 -10.14 25.51 -6.70
N ALA A 282 -8.85 25.76 -6.51
CA ALA A 282 -8.26 25.93 -5.20
C ALA A 282 -8.87 27.10 -4.42
N HIS A 283 -9.25 28.18 -5.10
CA HIS A 283 -9.95 29.31 -4.47
C HIS A 283 -11.38 28.95 -4.04
N ILE A 284 -12.12 28.25 -4.90
CA ILE A 284 -13.51 27.83 -4.64
C ILE A 284 -13.61 26.92 -3.41
N PHE A 285 -12.66 26.00 -3.25
CA PHE A 285 -12.71 24.97 -2.21
C PHE A 285 -11.98 25.32 -0.90
N ARG A 286 -11.47 26.55 -0.75
CA ARG A 286 -10.80 26.98 0.50
C ARG A 286 -11.68 26.76 1.74
N SER A 287 -11.07 26.28 2.81
CA SER A 287 -11.71 26.14 4.13
C SER A 287 -12.23 27.48 4.71
N PRO A 288 -13.21 27.47 5.62
CA PRO A 288 -13.98 26.30 6.09
C PRO A 288 -15.14 25.92 5.14
N GLN A 289 -15.38 24.62 4.98
CA GLN A 289 -16.61 24.09 4.38
C GLN A 289 -17.51 23.61 5.53
N SER A 290 -18.76 24.06 5.60
CA SER A 290 -19.69 23.76 6.69
C SER A 290 -20.85 22.82 6.32
N GLY A 291 -20.91 22.36 5.06
CA GLY A 291 -21.94 21.43 4.57
C GLY A 291 -21.45 19.99 4.35
N GLN A 292 -22.40 19.07 4.18
CA GLN A 292 -22.09 17.74 3.66
C GLN A 292 -21.65 17.86 2.19
N PRO A 293 -20.50 17.25 1.82
CA PRO A 293 -20.08 17.20 0.43
C PRO A 293 -21.09 16.39 -0.41
N PRO A 294 -21.23 16.69 -1.71
CA PRO A 294 -22.03 15.86 -2.62
C PRO A 294 -21.43 14.45 -2.73
N GLU A 295 -22.17 13.48 -3.28
CA GLU A 295 -21.63 12.14 -3.55
C GLU A 295 -20.58 12.17 -4.66
N VAL A 296 -20.71 13.09 -5.62
CA VAL A 296 -19.81 13.23 -6.78
C VAL A 296 -19.50 14.69 -7.08
N LEU A 297 -18.23 14.97 -7.37
CA LEU A 297 -17.83 16.20 -8.05
C LEU A 297 -17.75 15.96 -9.56
N ALA A 298 -18.40 16.81 -10.35
CA ALA A 298 -18.32 16.74 -11.80
C ALA A 298 -17.75 18.03 -12.38
N PHE A 299 -16.82 17.88 -13.32
CA PHE A 299 -16.28 18.99 -14.10
C PHE A 299 -16.92 19.02 -15.49
N ASP A 300 -17.72 20.05 -15.76
CA ASP A 300 -18.26 20.31 -17.08
C ASP A 300 -17.17 20.83 -18.01
N THR A 301 -16.97 20.11 -19.10
CA THR A 301 -15.94 20.39 -20.11
C THR A 301 -16.52 21.01 -21.37
N ALA A 302 -17.82 21.33 -21.39
CA ALA A 302 -18.49 21.95 -22.54
C ALA A 302 -17.89 23.32 -22.92
N SER A 303 -17.36 24.06 -21.94
CA SER A 303 -16.66 25.34 -22.14
C SER A 303 -15.23 25.15 -22.69
N LEU A 304 -14.64 23.96 -22.52
CA LEU A 304 -13.25 23.64 -22.88
C LEU A 304 -13.14 23.01 -24.29
N LYS A 305 -13.82 23.59 -25.28
CA LYS A 305 -13.92 23.01 -26.64
C LYS A 305 -12.57 22.78 -27.33
N ASN A 306 -11.57 23.60 -27.00
CA ASN A 306 -10.24 23.55 -27.60
C ASN A 306 -9.22 22.75 -26.77
N ALA A 307 -9.59 22.30 -25.57
CA ALA A 307 -8.70 21.51 -24.72
C ALA A 307 -8.68 20.06 -25.21
N LYS A 308 -7.49 19.43 -25.15
CA LYS A 308 -7.35 17.99 -25.39
C LYS A 308 -8.00 17.21 -24.24
N GLU A 309 -8.39 15.97 -24.49
CA GLU A 309 -8.99 15.12 -23.45
C GLU A 309 -8.07 14.93 -22.24
N ASP A 310 -6.75 14.80 -22.44
CA ASP A 310 -5.79 14.71 -21.34
C ASP A 310 -5.73 15.99 -20.50
N GLU A 311 -5.89 17.17 -21.10
CA GLU A 311 -5.92 18.45 -20.38
C GLU A 311 -7.21 18.57 -19.56
N LYS A 312 -8.36 18.22 -20.16
CA LYS A 312 -9.66 18.18 -19.47
C LYS A 312 -9.62 17.25 -18.26
N ARG A 313 -9.08 16.04 -18.44
CA ARG A 313 -8.89 15.06 -17.37
C ARG A 313 -7.92 15.58 -16.30
N THR A 314 -6.83 16.23 -16.70
CA THR A 314 -5.87 16.81 -15.75
C THR A 314 -6.50 17.94 -14.93
N ILE A 315 -7.29 18.82 -15.53
CA ILE A 315 -8.03 19.84 -14.78
C ILE A 315 -9.00 19.19 -13.80
N ALA A 316 -9.81 18.23 -14.27
CA ALA A 316 -10.77 17.52 -13.44
C ALA A 316 -10.12 16.78 -12.27
N ARG A 317 -8.99 16.09 -12.48
CA ARG A 317 -8.23 15.44 -11.40
C ARG A 317 -7.88 16.38 -10.24
N GLY A 318 -7.84 17.69 -10.46
CA GLY A 318 -7.64 18.65 -9.37
C GLY A 318 -8.75 18.75 -8.38
N LEU A 319 -9.97 18.41 -8.79
CA LEU A 319 -11.09 18.26 -7.88
C LEU A 319 -10.87 17.12 -6.89
N MET A 320 -9.97 16.16 -7.20
CA MET A 320 -9.68 15.04 -6.29
C MET A 320 -8.97 15.49 -5.01
N ALA A 321 -8.33 16.66 -5.02
CA ALA A 321 -7.80 17.30 -3.82
C ALA A 321 -8.91 17.60 -2.80
N TYR A 322 -10.16 17.78 -3.27
CA TYR A 322 -11.30 18.19 -2.46
C TYR A 322 -12.37 17.11 -2.30
N HIS A 323 -12.39 16.09 -3.17
CA HIS A 323 -13.39 15.03 -3.16
C HIS A 323 -12.88 13.70 -3.72
N GLY A 324 -13.21 12.57 -3.08
CA GLY A 324 -12.73 11.25 -3.51
C GLY A 324 -13.35 10.73 -4.81
N GLN A 325 -14.52 11.25 -5.20
CA GLN A 325 -15.22 10.86 -6.42
C GLN A 325 -15.33 12.04 -7.38
N VAL A 326 -14.64 11.95 -8.51
CA VAL A 326 -14.58 13.01 -9.52
C VAL A 326 -14.82 12.45 -10.91
N VAL A 327 -15.72 13.10 -11.64
CA VAL A 327 -15.99 12.81 -13.06
C VAL A 327 -15.82 14.07 -13.90
N TYR A 328 -15.62 13.91 -15.21
CA TYR A 328 -15.56 15.01 -16.16
C TYR A 328 -16.27 14.65 -17.45
N GLY A 329 -16.85 15.65 -18.12
CA GLY A 329 -17.65 15.42 -19.31
C GLY A 329 -18.66 16.53 -19.52
N SER A 330 -19.85 16.19 -20.01
CA SER A 330 -20.98 17.12 -20.12
C SER A 330 -22.29 16.32 -20.12
N VAL A 331 -23.40 16.97 -19.75
CA VAL A 331 -24.72 16.31 -19.72
C VAL A 331 -25.08 15.65 -21.05
N GLY A 332 -24.73 16.28 -22.19
CA GLY A 332 -25.03 15.73 -23.51
C GLY A 332 -24.11 14.61 -23.98
N ALA A 333 -22.86 14.58 -23.51
CA ALA A 333 -21.85 13.59 -23.94
C ALA A 333 -21.66 12.45 -22.93
N GLY A 334 -22.20 12.58 -21.73
CA GLY A 334 -21.92 11.73 -20.59
C GLY A 334 -20.68 12.17 -19.80
N PHE A 335 -20.47 11.51 -18.66
CA PHE A 335 -19.36 11.77 -17.75
C PHE A 335 -18.47 10.54 -17.64
N THR A 336 -17.16 10.77 -17.57
CA THR A 336 -16.13 9.74 -17.37
C THR A 336 -15.40 10.01 -16.06
N SER A 337 -14.98 8.96 -15.35
CA SER A 337 -14.17 9.13 -14.14
C SER A 337 -12.84 9.81 -14.44
N ALA A 338 -12.46 10.78 -13.63
CA ALA A 338 -11.14 11.41 -13.71
C ALA A 338 -10.01 10.41 -13.37
N GLU A 339 -10.32 9.41 -12.53
CA GLU A 339 -9.42 8.32 -12.15
C GLU A 339 -10.04 6.94 -12.49
N PRO A 340 -9.46 6.17 -13.44
CA PRO A 340 -10.10 4.96 -13.98
C PRO A 340 -10.29 3.84 -12.95
N SER A 341 -9.51 3.87 -11.86
CA SER A 341 -9.63 2.89 -10.77
C SER A 341 -10.90 3.08 -9.93
N PHE A 342 -11.61 4.21 -10.07
CA PHE A 342 -12.86 4.46 -9.36
C PHE A 342 -14.03 4.50 -10.36
N LEU A 343 -14.90 3.49 -10.26
CA LEU A 343 -16.18 3.44 -10.96
C LEU A 343 -17.27 3.45 -9.90
N VAL A 344 -17.72 4.65 -9.52
CA VAL A 344 -19.01 4.74 -8.83
C VAL A 344 -20.08 4.70 -9.92
N PRO A 345 -21.04 3.76 -9.86
CA PRO A 345 -22.17 3.79 -10.78
C PRO A 345 -22.88 5.12 -10.57
N LEU A 346 -22.89 5.98 -11.59
CA LEU A 346 -23.67 7.21 -11.55
C LEU A 346 -25.13 6.82 -11.73
N GLU A 347 -25.87 6.76 -10.62
CA GLU A 347 -27.30 6.54 -10.63
C GLU A 347 -28.01 7.85 -10.99
N GLU A 348 -29.24 7.75 -11.51
CA GLU A 348 -30.02 8.93 -11.90
C GLU A 348 -30.29 9.89 -10.72
N GLN A 349 -30.24 9.39 -9.49
CA GLN A 349 -30.48 10.15 -8.25
C GLN A 349 -29.20 10.55 -7.51
N THR A 350 -28.01 10.25 -8.04
CA THR A 350 -26.74 10.61 -7.40
C THR A 350 -26.68 12.12 -7.14
N GLU A 351 -26.44 12.51 -5.89
CA GLU A 351 -26.25 13.91 -5.52
C GLU A 351 -24.88 14.37 -6.01
N ALA A 352 -24.87 15.30 -6.96
CA ALA A 352 -23.62 15.80 -7.53
C ALA A 352 -23.52 17.32 -7.45
N LEU A 353 -22.28 17.80 -7.51
CA LEU A 353 -21.97 19.18 -7.85
C LEU A 353 -21.30 19.21 -9.23
N LEU A 354 -21.99 19.80 -10.21
CA LEU A 354 -21.45 20.05 -11.53
C LEU A 354 -20.85 21.46 -11.60
N LEU A 355 -19.56 21.56 -11.93
CA LEU A 355 -18.80 22.80 -12.06
C LEU A 355 -18.42 23.07 -13.51
N SER A 356 -18.80 24.23 -14.04
CA SER A 356 -18.28 24.78 -15.30
C SER A 356 -17.39 25.98 -15.01
N ILE A 357 -16.27 26.10 -15.73
CA ILE A 357 -15.39 27.27 -15.70
C ILE A 357 -15.32 27.86 -17.10
N GLU A 358 -15.65 29.14 -17.23
CA GLU A 358 -15.73 29.87 -18.49
C GLU A 358 -14.81 31.07 -18.46
N ILE A 359 -13.95 31.22 -19.48
CA ILE A 359 -13.17 32.44 -19.66
C ILE A 359 -14.07 33.44 -20.39
N LEU A 360 -14.45 34.51 -19.68
CA LEU A 360 -15.28 35.59 -20.22
C LEU A 360 -14.46 36.58 -21.04
N GLU A 361 -13.27 36.93 -20.53
CA GLU A 361 -12.38 37.93 -21.12
C GLU A 361 -10.92 37.56 -20.85
N GLU A 362 -10.04 37.84 -21.81
CA GLU A 362 -8.60 37.66 -21.73
C GLU A 362 -7.94 38.97 -22.19
N VAL A 363 -7.29 39.69 -21.28
CA VAL A 363 -6.69 41.00 -21.52
C VAL A 363 -5.24 40.97 -21.04
N PHE A 364 -4.30 40.78 -21.98
CA PHE A 364 -2.87 40.58 -21.67
C PHE A 364 -2.68 39.39 -20.70
N ASP A 365 -2.19 39.66 -19.49
CA ASP A 365 -1.92 38.66 -18.45
C ASP A 365 -3.05 38.57 -17.41
N GLU A 366 -4.21 39.16 -17.73
CA GLU A 366 -5.41 39.15 -16.89
C GLU A 366 -6.54 38.34 -17.53
N TYR A 367 -7.12 37.44 -16.74
CA TYR A 367 -8.26 36.61 -17.14
C TYR A 367 -9.47 36.92 -16.28
N HIS A 368 -10.60 37.18 -16.93
CA HIS A 368 -11.90 37.22 -16.29
C HIS A 368 -12.57 35.86 -16.46
N ILE A 369 -12.81 35.19 -15.35
CA ILE A 369 -13.35 33.83 -15.33
C ILE A 369 -14.66 33.82 -14.56
N ARG A 370 -15.66 33.15 -15.14
CA ARG A 370 -16.90 32.78 -14.47
C ARG A 370 -16.88 31.31 -14.09
N VAL A 371 -17.36 31.01 -12.90
CA VAL A 371 -17.55 29.66 -12.41
C VAL A 371 -19.02 29.47 -12.11
N ILE A 372 -19.63 28.46 -12.73
CA ILE A 372 -21.02 28.10 -12.55
C ILE A 372 -21.06 26.75 -11.86
N GLY A 373 -21.64 26.70 -10.66
CA GLY A 373 -21.87 25.46 -9.94
C GLY A 373 -23.35 25.11 -9.88
N THR A 374 -23.69 23.85 -10.16
CA THR A 374 -25.06 23.33 -10.03
C THR A 374 -25.04 22.11 -9.12
N LYS A 375 -25.67 22.22 -7.94
CA LYS A 375 -25.74 21.14 -6.94
C LYS A 375 -27.13 20.52 -6.88
N GLY A 376 -27.23 19.20 -6.88
CA GLY A 376 -28.49 18.49 -6.64
C GLY A 376 -28.49 17.03 -7.13
N PRO A 377 -29.55 16.28 -6.83
CA PRO A 377 -29.75 14.93 -7.36
C PRO A 377 -30.02 14.97 -8.87
N GLY A 378 -29.36 14.10 -9.62
CA GLY A 378 -29.61 13.93 -11.06
C GLY A 378 -29.12 15.06 -11.96
N VAL A 379 -28.35 16.02 -11.44
CA VAL A 379 -27.80 17.13 -12.24
C VAL A 379 -26.88 16.65 -13.38
N LEU A 380 -26.24 15.47 -13.22
CA LEU A 380 -25.45 14.84 -14.28
C LEU A 380 -26.31 14.31 -15.43
N SER A 381 -27.60 14.09 -15.19
CA SER A 381 -28.62 13.72 -16.18
C SER A 381 -29.41 14.93 -16.71
N GLY A 382 -29.00 16.15 -16.33
CA GLY A 382 -29.65 17.39 -16.74
C GLY A 382 -30.88 17.78 -15.93
N MET A 383 -31.11 17.15 -14.76
CA MET A 383 -32.12 17.63 -13.83
C MET A 383 -31.73 19.00 -13.24
N PRO A 384 -32.69 19.88 -12.95
CA PRO A 384 -32.40 21.18 -12.35
C PRO A 384 -31.82 21.01 -10.94
N GLY A 385 -30.85 21.84 -10.59
CA GLY A 385 -30.25 21.90 -9.25
C GLY A 385 -30.21 23.33 -8.71
N GLN A 386 -29.63 23.49 -7.52
CA GLN A 386 -29.28 24.79 -6.97
C GLN A 386 -28.08 25.35 -7.73
N VAL A 387 -28.27 26.47 -8.42
CA VAL A 387 -27.23 27.12 -9.23
C VAL A 387 -26.58 28.27 -8.45
N TYR A 388 -25.27 28.42 -8.60
CA TYR A 388 -24.53 29.58 -8.15
C TYR A 388 -23.46 29.99 -9.16
N GLU A 389 -23.15 31.29 -9.18
CA GLU A 389 -22.20 31.89 -10.12
C GLU A 389 -21.18 32.73 -9.35
N LEU A 390 -19.91 32.59 -9.71
CA LEU A 390 -18.79 33.32 -9.10
C LEU A 390 -17.90 33.86 -10.21
N ASP A 391 -17.63 35.17 -10.18
CA ASP A 391 -16.76 35.84 -11.13
C ASP A 391 -15.42 36.20 -10.48
N TYR A 392 -14.34 35.91 -11.19
CA TYR A 392 -12.95 36.07 -10.74
C TYR A 392 -12.12 36.83 -11.76
N THR A 393 -11.20 37.65 -11.27
CA THR A 393 -10.06 38.17 -12.02
C THR A 393 -8.82 37.41 -11.61
N LEU A 394 -8.08 36.88 -12.58
CA LEU A 394 -6.81 36.19 -12.36
C LEU A 394 -5.68 36.93 -13.04
N ARG A 395 -4.55 37.08 -12.35
CA ARG A 395 -3.32 37.65 -12.92
C ARG A 395 -2.13 36.75 -12.62
N PHE A 396 -1.28 36.53 -13.60
CA PHE A 396 -0.04 35.79 -13.40
C PHE A 396 1.04 36.71 -12.81
N GLN A 397 1.51 36.42 -11.59
CA GLN A 397 2.52 37.21 -10.89
C GLN A 397 3.43 36.31 -10.07
N ASP A 398 4.75 36.54 -10.14
CA ASP A 398 5.77 35.80 -9.39
C ASP A 398 5.67 34.26 -9.57
N GLY A 399 5.33 33.82 -10.78
CA GLY A 399 5.25 32.38 -11.13
C GLY A 399 3.96 31.68 -10.70
N ILE A 400 2.99 32.40 -10.11
CA ILE A 400 1.71 31.86 -9.64
C ILE A 400 0.52 32.70 -10.13
N TRP A 401 -0.66 32.08 -10.19
CA TRP A 401 -1.92 32.77 -10.47
C TRP A 401 -2.48 33.42 -9.21
N GLN A 402 -2.53 34.75 -9.18
CA GLN A 402 -3.21 35.51 -8.15
C GLN A 402 -4.68 35.70 -8.51
N ILE A 403 -5.57 35.48 -7.55
CA ILE A 403 -7.03 35.48 -7.76
C ILE A 403 -7.66 36.60 -6.94
N THR A 404 -8.50 37.40 -7.58
CA THR A 404 -9.35 38.40 -6.94
C THR A 404 -10.80 38.08 -7.26
N THR A 405 -11.67 38.01 -6.25
CA THR A 405 -13.11 37.82 -6.46
C THR A 405 -13.74 39.16 -6.85
N ILE A 406 -14.52 39.18 -7.94
CA ILE A 406 -15.19 40.39 -8.44
C ILE A 406 -16.53 40.60 -7.71
N THR A 407 -17.22 39.52 -7.40
CA THR A 407 -18.53 39.56 -6.72
C THR A 407 -18.36 39.27 -5.24
N GLU A 408 -18.40 40.29 -4.37
CA GLU A 408 -18.48 40.17 -2.90
C GLU A 408 -19.85 39.63 -2.43
N GLN A 409 -20.39 38.59 -3.08
CA GLN A 409 -21.45 37.82 -2.45
C GLN A 409 -20.79 36.94 -1.38
N ASP A 410 -20.69 37.49 -0.18
CA ASP A 410 -20.50 36.71 1.03
C ASP A 410 -21.43 35.49 0.97
N THR A 411 -20.85 34.28 1.00
CA THR A 411 -21.46 32.99 1.40
C THR A 411 -21.95 31.95 0.37
N VAL A 412 -21.74 32.06 -0.95
CA VAL A 412 -22.07 30.90 -1.82
C VAL A 412 -20.84 30.02 -2.06
N ARG A 413 -20.53 29.17 -1.06
CA ARG A 413 -19.56 28.07 -1.20
C ARG A 413 -20.25 26.82 -1.75
N PRO A 414 -19.54 25.96 -2.50
CA PRO A 414 -20.12 24.75 -3.09
C PRO A 414 -20.82 23.82 -2.08
N TRP A 415 -20.27 23.73 -0.87
CA TRP A 415 -20.91 23.14 0.31
C TRP A 415 -20.41 23.84 1.58
N GLY A 416 -21.04 24.98 1.89
CA GLY A 416 -20.88 25.72 3.14
C GLY A 416 -22.22 25.99 3.77
#